data_AF-A0A536PNX9-F1
#
_entry.id   AF-A0A536PNX9-F1
#
_cell.length_a   1.000
_cell.length_b   1.000
_cell.length_c   1.000
_cell.angle_alpha   90.00
_cell.angle_beta   90.00
_cell.angle_gamma   90.00
#
_symmetry.space_group_name_H-M   'P 1'
#
loop_
_entity.id
_entity.type
_entity.pdbx_description
1 polymer ?
#
loop_
_entity_poly.entity_id
_entity_poly.type
_entity_poly.pdbx_seq_one_letter_code
_entity_poly.pdbx_strand_id
1 'polypeptide(L)'
;MSRPDLIVQMAAELQAIEFSSPGYGGVFERLGKMVTADPGVLPLDRLSEFPAEEQRLLARAALAHYPELEEGSEAALSQSLAQIKQTLRINACQRRLKAVEAELRAARTSGDESRLVTLMEEHGRLAREREALKEVRYGTSEVV
;
A
#
# COMPACT_ATOMS: atom_id res chain seq x y z
N MET A 1 -4.96 10.20 19.18
CA MET A 1 -6.28 10.55 18.58
C MET A 1 -6.60 9.58 17.43
N SER A 2 -7.88 9.37 17.09
CA SER A 2 -8.28 8.61 15.88
C SER A 2 -8.47 9.56 14.70
N ARG A 3 -8.11 9.12 13.48
CA ARG A 3 -8.15 9.92 12.24
C ARG A 3 -8.84 9.16 11.09
N PRO A 4 -10.14 8.85 11.20
CA PRO A 4 -10.86 8.12 10.16
C PRO A 4 -10.92 8.90 8.84
N ASP A 5 -10.86 10.24 8.89
CA ASP A 5 -10.81 11.13 7.73
C ASP A 5 -9.67 10.80 6.74
N LEU A 6 -8.54 10.33 7.24
CA LEU A 6 -7.39 9.96 6.41
C LEU A 6 -7.64 8.73 5.55
N ILE A 7 -8.53 7.84 5.97
CA ILE A 7 -8.88 6.62 5.21
C ILE A 7 -9.49 7.02 3.86
N VAL A 8 -10.37 8.03 3.84
CA VAL A 8 -11.00 8.51 2.61
C VAL A 8 -9.98 9.20 1.71
N GLN A 9 -9.11 10.04 2.28
CA GLN A 9 -8.08 10.74 1.52
C GLN A 9 -7.11 9.77 0.84
N MET A 10 -6.81 8.64 1.49
CA MET A 10 -5.87 7.65 0.99
C MET A 10 -6.53 6.55 0.14
N ALA A 11 -7.85 6.47 0.08
CA ALA A 11 -8.58 5.34 -0.50
C ALA A 11 -8.16 5.04 -1.95
N ALA A 12 -8.12 6.07 -2.81
CA ALA A 12 -7.75 5.90 -4.21
C ALA A 12 -6.29 5.41 -4.38
N GLU A 13 -5.37 5.95 -3.58
CA GLU A 13 -3.97 5.55 -3.63
C GLU A 13 -3.77 4.11 -3.14
N LEU A 14 -4.47 3.72 -2.06
CA LEU A 14 -4.37 2.37 -1.49
C LEU A 14 -5.05 1.31 -2.36
N GLN A 15 -6.14 1.66 -3.06
CA GLN A 15 -6.79 0.75 -4.03
C GLN A 15 -5.88 0.41 -5.21
N ALA A 16 -4.98 1.31 -5.60
CA ALA A 16 -4.01 1.06 -6.66
C ALA A 16 -2.83 0.16 -6.22
N ILE A 17 -2.72 -0.15 -4.94
CA ILE A 17 -1.61 -0.95 -4.39
C ILE A 17 -2.01 -2.42 -4.32
N GLU A 18 -1.27 -3.26 -5.05
CA GLU A 18 -1.36 -4.70 -4.90
C GLU A 18 -0.67 -5.13 -3.59
N PHE A 19 -1.42 -5.29 -2.51
CA PHE A 19 -0.88 -5.68 -1.19
C PHE A 19 -0.25 -7.09 -1.19
N SER A 20 0.66 -7.33 -0.23
CA SER A 20 1.31 -8.63 -0.07
C SER A 20 0.38 -9.73 0.48
N SER A 21 -0.75 -9.34 1.08
CA SER A 21 -1.79 -10.25 1.54
C SER A 21 -3.16 -9.67 1.21
N PRO A 22 -4.12 -10.50 0.77
CA PRO A 22 -5.52 -10.09 0.57
C PRO A 22 -6.15 -9.45 1.81
N GLY A 23 -5.74 -9.87 3.01
CA GLY A 23 -6.28 -9.35 4.28
C GLY A 23 -6.06 -7.84 4.46
N TYR A 24 -4.92 -7.30 4.04
CA TYR A 24 -4.68 -5.85 4.11
C TYR A 24 -5.57 -5.08 3.13
N GLY A 25 -5.75 -5.60 1.91
CA GLY A 25 -6.64 -5.00 0.92
C GLY A 25 -8.10 -4.98 1.41
N GLY A 26 -8.57 -6.10 1.96
CA GLY A 26 -9.93 -6.23 2.52
C GLY A 26 -10.19 -5.25 3.68
N VAL A 27 -9.22 -5.08 4.58
CA VAL A 27 -9.29 -4.10 5.67
C VAL A 27 -9.50 -2.69 5.12
N PHE A 28 -8.65 -2.23 4.19
CA PHE A 28 -8.74 -0.87 3.65
C PHE A 28 -10.03 -0.63 2.87
N GLU A 29 -10.49 -1.61 2.08
CA GLU A 29 -11.74 -1.51 1.34
C GLU A 29 -12.95 -1.36 2.29
N ARG A 30 -13.02 -2.19 3.34
CA ARG A 30 -14.11 -2.11 4.34
C ARG A 30 -14.06 -0.83 5.14
N LEU A 31 -12.87 -0.43 5.60
CA LEU A 31 -12.67 0.84 6.30
C LEU A 31 -13.14 2.01 5.44
N GLY A 32 -12.79 2.02 4.15
CA GLY A 32 -13.24 3.05 3.21
C GLY A 32 -14.76 3.11 3.09
N LYS A 33 -15.43 1.95 2.91
CA LYS A 33 -16.90 1.87 2.87
C LYS A 33 -17.53 2.35 4.17
N MET A 34 -16.97 1.96 5.31
CA MET A 34 -17.48 2.30 6.64
C MET A 34 -17.39 3.80 6.91
N VAL A 35 -16.22 4.42 6.69
CA VAL A 35 -16.02 5.86 6.90
C VAL A 35 -16.78 6.70 5.88
N THR A 36 -16.94 6.21 4.64
CA THR A 36 -17.75 6.90 3.63
C THR A 36 -19.23 6.90 4.02
N ALA A 37 -19.73 5.81 4.63
CA ALA A 37 -21.11 5.72 5.10
C ALA A 37 -21.34 6.52 6.40
N ASP A 38 -20.33 6.57 7.28
CA ASP A 38 -20.36 7.33 8.53
C ASP A 38 -18.96 7.92 8.83
N PRO A 39 -18.72 9.20 8.51
CA PRO A 39 -17.40 9.84 8.69
C PRO A 39 -16.93 9.92 10.15
N GLY A 40 -17.85 9.81 11.12
CA GLY A 40 -17.54 9.84 12.54
C GLY A 40 -17.27 8.46 13.14
N VAL A 41 -17.41 7.39 12.35
CA VAL A 41 -17.27 6.03 12.84
C VAL A 41 -15.86 5.77 13.36
N LEU A 42 -15.78 5.10 14.51
CA LEU A 42 -14.55 4.52 15.02
C LEU A 42 -14.53 3.03 14.66
N PRO A 43 -13.68 2.59 13.72
CA PRO A 43 -13.70 1.20 13.25
C PRO A 43 -13.50 0.15 14.35
N LEU A 44 -12.82 0.51 15.44
CA LEU A 44 -12.61 -0.38 16.59
C LEU A 44 -13.91 -0.68 17.35
N ASP A 45 -14.87 0.24 17.35
CA ASP A 45 -16.18 0.02 17.98
C ASP A 45 -17.03 -0.98 17.18
N ARG A 46 -16.67 -1.19 15.91
CA ARG A 46 -17.35 -2.09 14.97
C ARG A 46 -16.47 -3.26 14.54
N LEU A 47 -15.47 -3.62 15.35
CA LEU A 47 -14.50 -4.66 15.02
C LEU A 47 -15.18 -6.00 14.67
N SER A 48 -16.30 -6.34 15.30
CA SER A 48 -17.07 -7.56 15.03
C SER A 48 -17.61 -7.67 13.60
N GLU A 49 -17.66 -6.56 12.85
CA GLU A 49 -18.12 -6.55 11.45
C GLU A 49 -17.03 -6.97 10.45
N PHE A 50 -15.78 -7.06 10.91
CA PHE A 50 -14.67 -7.53 10.12
C PHE A 50 -14.52 -9.05 10.24
N PRO A 51 -14.08 -9.76 9.19
CA PRO A 51 -13.63 -11.15 9.30
C PRO A 51 -12.53 -11.33 10.35
N ALA A 52 -12.45 -12.50 10.99
CA ALA A 52 -11.53 -12.74 12.11
C ALA A 52 -10.04 -12.45 11.79
N GLU A 53 -9.61 -12.64 10.54
CA GLU A 53 -8.25 -12.26 10.12
C GLU A 53 -8.04 -10.75 10.12
N GLU A 54 -8.98 -10.01 9.54
CA GLU A 54 -8.98 -8.55 9.48
C GLU A 54 -9.09 -7.94 10.89
N GLN A 55 -9.88 -8.54 11.78
CA GLN A 55 -9.97 -8.16 13.18
C GLN A 55 -8.61 -8.22 13.88
N ARG A 56 -7.83 -9.28 13.66
CA ARG A 56 -6.48 -9.42 14.24
C ARG A 56 -5.53 -8.35 13.71
N LEU A 57 -5.62 -8.01 12.42
CA LEU A 57 -4.81 -6.95 11.83
C LEU A 57 -5.14 -5.58 12.44
N LEU A 58 -6.44 -5.26 12.55
CA LEU A 58 -6.92 -4.01 13.15
C LEU A 58 -6.57 -3.92 14.64
N ALA A 59 -6.78 -4.99 15.41
CA ALA A 59 -6.43 -5.03 16.83
C ALA A 59 -4.92 -4.85 17.05
N ARG A 60 -4.08 -5.48 16.21
CA ARG A 60 -2.63 -5.28 16.26
C ARG A 60 -2.24 -3.85 15.94
N ALA A 61 -2.87 -3.22 14.94
CA ALA A 61 -2.63 -1.82 14.61
C ALA A 61 -3.07 -0.88 15.75
N ALA A 62 -4.22 -1.16 16.39
CA ALA A 62 -4.71 -0.35 17.51
C ALA A 62 -3.78 -0.36 18.73
N LEU A 63 -3.00 -1.43 18.91
CA LEU A 63 -2.02 -1.57 20.00
C LEU A 63 -0.64 -1.02 19.64
N ALA A 64 -0.43 -0.59 18.40
CA ALA A 64 0.84 -0.03 17.98
C ALA A 64 0.96 1.43 18.45
N HIS A 65 2.19 1.83 18.71
CA HIS A 65 2.52 3.20 19.11
C HIS A 65 2.74 4.07 17.87
N TYR A 66 2.01 5.19 17.80
CA TYR A 66 2.09 6.16 16.71
C TYR A 66 2.31 7.55 17.31
N PRO A 67 3.58 7.94 17.60
CA PRO A 67 3.92 9.21 18.22
C PRO A 67 3.25 10.40 17.53
N GLU A 68 3.19 10.41 16.20
CA GLU A 68 2.58 11.46 15.40
C GLU A 68 1.08 11.67 15.70
N LEU A 69 0.36 10.61 16.07
CA LEU A 69 -1.07 10.64 16.42
C LEU A 69 -1.30 10.92 17.92
N GLU A 70 -0.32 10.62 18.75
CA GLU A 70 -0.34 10.84 20.20
C GLU A 70 0.04 12.28 20.55
N GLU A 71 1.06 12.81 19.88
CA GLU A 71 1.53 14.20 19.99
C GLU A 71 0.64 15.20 19.23
N GLY A 72 -0.23 14.71 18.34
CA GLY A 72 -1.15 15.55 17.55
C GLY A 72 -0.45 16.42 16.49
N SER A 73 0.72 15.99 16.02
CA SER A 73 1.50 16.72 15.04
C SER A 73 1.06 16.39 13.61
N GLU A 74 0.25 17.26 12.99
CA GLU A 74 -0.20 17.09 11.60
C GLU A 74 0.97 17.03 10.61
N ALA A 75 2.04 17.77 10.87
CA ALA A 75 3.24 17.75 10.02
C ALA A 75 3.95 16.39 10.09
N ALA A 76 4.15 15.85 11.30
CA ALA A 76 4.77 14.55 11.50
C ALA A 76 3.89 13.42 10.92
N LEU A 77 2.57 13.52 11.09
CA LEU A 77 1.61 12.57 10.54
C LEU A 77 1.61 12.58 9.02
N SER A 78 1.56 13.76 8.40
CA SER A 78 1.64 13.89 6.93
C SER A 78 2.96 13.31 6.39
N GLN A 79 4.08 13.59 7.05
CA GLN A 79 5.38 13.04 6.69
C GLN A 79 5.41 11.51 6.84
N SER A 80 4.96 10.96 7.97
CA SER A 80 4.90 9.53 8.24
C SER A 80 4.05 8.80 7.19
N LEU A 81 2.86 9.33 6.89
CA LEU A 81 1.99 8.78 5.85
C LEU A 81 2.63 8.83 4.47
N ALA A 82 3.24 9.95 4.07
CA ALA A 82 3.93 10.05 2.79
C ALA A 82 5.05 8.99 2.67
N GLN A 83 5.81 8.78 3.74
CA GLN A 83 6.85 7.77 3.81
C GLN A 83 6.30 6.35 3.70
N ILE A 84 5.24 6.02 4.45
CA ILE A 84 4.59 4.71 4.42
C ILE A 84 4.02 4.43 3.03
N LYS A 85 3.31 5.41 2.43
CA LYS A 85 2.78 5.29 1.07
C LYS A 85 3.88 4.98 0.06
N GLN A 86 5.00 5.70 0.16
CA GLN A 86 6.13 5.47 -0.73
C GLN A 86 6.70 4.06 -0.57
N THR A 87 6.88 3.58 0.67
CA THR A 87 7.32 2.22 0.93
C THR A 87 6.34 1.17 0.39
N LEU A 88 5.02 1.37 0.54
CA LEU A 88 4.02 0.46 0.00
C LEU A 88 4.08 0.38 -1.53
N ARG A 89 4.26 1.51 -2.23
CA ARG A 89 4.41 1.57 -3.68
C ARG A 89 5.68 0.86 -4.17
N ILE A 90 6.82 1.09 -3.51
CA ILE A 90 8.08 0.38 -3.82
C ILE A 90 7.87 -1.12 -3.69
N ASN A 91 7.25 -1.56 -2.59
CA ASN A 91 7.02 -2.97 -2.32
C ASN A 91 6.05 -3.62 -3.32
N ALA A 92 4.99 -2.91 -3.72
CA ALA A 92 4.05 -3.39 -4.74
C ALA A 92 4.72 -3.51 -6.11
N CYS A 93 5.47 -2.48 -6.52
CA CYS A 93 6.25 -2.49 -7.76
C CYS A 93 7.26 -3.66 -7.77
N GLN A 94 7.95 -3.91 -6.66
CA GLN A 94 8.87 -5.04 -6.52
C GLN A 94 8.17 -6.39 -6.61
N ARG A 95 6.97 -6.55 -6.04
CA ARG A 95 6.18 -7.78 -6.20
C ARG A 95 5.79 -8.01 -7.66
N ARG A 96 5.28 -6.98 -8.34
CA ARG A 96 4.91 -7.09 -9.75
C ARG A 96 6.11 -7.40 -10.63
N LEU A 97 7.27 -6.79 -10.40
CA LEU A 97 8.51 -7.13 -11.12
C LEU A 97 8.85 -8.62 -10.99
N LYS A 98 8.82 -9.17 -9.77
CA LYS A 98 9.06 -10.62 -9.56
C LYS A 98 8.04 -11.51 -10.28
N ALA A 99 6.78 -11.09 -10.33
CA ALA A 99 5.73 -11.80 -11.06
C ALA A 99 6.01 -11.77 -12.58
N VAL A 100 6.32 -10.60 -13.14
CA VAL A 100 6.67 -10.43 -14.56
C VAL A 100 7.92 -11.23 -14.92
N GLU A 101 8.95 -11.26 -14.07
CA GLU A 101 10.14 -12.11 -14.26
C GLU A 101 9.82 -13.61 -14.30
N ALA A 102 8.83 -14.07 -13.52
CA ALA A 102 8.34 -15.44 -13.58
C ALA A 102 7.55 -15.70 -14.87
N GLU A 103 6.69 -14.77 -15.27
CA GLU A 103 5.93 -14.85 -16.52
C GLU A 103 6.84 -14.83 -17.75
N LEU A 104 7.90 -14.02 -17.75
CA LEU A 104 8.92 -13.98 -18.82
C LEU A 104 9.62 -15.33 -18.98
N ARG A 105 10.01 -15.95 -17.86
CA ARG A 105 10.61 -17.29 -17.89
C ARG A 105 9.64 -18.32 -18.47
N ALA A 106 8.38 -18.28 -18.05
CA ALA A 106 7.35 -19.20 -18.57
C ALA A 106 7.09 -18.99 -20.07
N ALA A 107 6.94 -17.74 -20.53
CA ALA A 107 6.73 -17.40 -21.93
C ALA A 107 7.92 -17.80 -22.82
N ARG A 108 9.14 -17.69 -22.28
CA ARG A 108 10.36 -18.16 -22.97
C ARG A 108 10.37 -19.67 -23.13
N THR A 109 9.91 -20.42 -22.13
CA THR A 109 9.78 -21.88 -22.21
C THR A 109 8.69 -22.31 -23.18
N SER A 110 7.59 -21.55 -23.29
CA SER A 110 6.47 -21.87 -24.18
C SER A 110 6.64 -21.38 -25.63
N GLY A 111 7.64 -20.54 -25.92
CA GLY A 111 7.85 -19.95 -27.24
C GLY A 111 6.83 -18.87 -27.62
N ASP A 112 6.17 -18.25 -26.64
CA ASP A 112 5.17 -17.20 -26.89
C ASP A 112 5.87 -15.84 -27.08
N GLU A 113 6.33 -15.59 -28.30
CA GLU A 113 7.08 -14.37 -28.65
C GLU A 113 6.27 -13.08 -28.47
N SER A 114 4.97 -13.10 -28.77
CA SER A 114 4.10 -11.93 -28.58
C SER A 114 4.00 -11.56 -27.11
N ARG A 115 3.82 -12.55 -26.23
CA ARG A 115 3.75 -12.32 -24.79
C ARG A 115 5.09 -11.88 -24.21
N LEU A 116 6.21 -12.38 -24.73
CA LEU A 116 7.55 -11.96 -24.31
C LEU A 116 7.77 -10.46 -24.51
N VAL A 117 7.41 -9.91 -25.67
CA VAL A 117 7.58 -8.47 -25.95
C VAL A 117 6.79 -7.63 -24.95
N THR A 118 5.50 -7.94 -24.75
CA THR A 118 4.65 -7.21 -23.80
C THR A 118 5.18 -7.27 -22.37
N LEU A 119 5.66 -8.43 -21.93
CA LEU A 119 6.22 -8.59 -20.59
C LEU A 119 7.57 -7.87 -20.42
N MET A 120 8.40 -7.79 -21.48
CA MET A 120 9.66 -7.03 -21.44
C MET A 120 9.42 -5.53 -21.34
N GLU A 121 8.43 -5.00 -22.07
CA GLU A 121 8.02 -3.61 -21.97
C GLU A 121 7.49 -3.27 -20.58
N GLU A 122 6.62 -4.14 -20.04
CA GLU A 122 6.10 -3.99 -18.68
C GLU A 122 7.23 -4.03 -17.64
N HIS A 123 8.16 -4.98 -17.75
CA HIS A 123 9.32 -5.10 -16.87
C HIS A 123 10.16 -3.81 -16.89
N GLY A 124 10.48 -3.30 -18.09
CA GLY A 124 11.25 -2.07 -18.24
C GLY A 124 10.56 -0.83 -17.66
N ARG A 125 9.23 -0.73 -17.85
CA ARG A 125 8.43 0.33 -17.24
C ARG A 125 8.46 0.26 -15.70
N LEU A 126 8.18 -0.92 -15.14
CA LEU A 126 8.17 -1.12 -13.69
C LEU A 126 9.54 -0.91 -13.05
N ALA A 127 10.63 -1.32 -13.72
CA ALA A 127 11.98 -1.12 -13.22
C ALA A 127 12.31 0.38 -13.08
N ARG A 128 11.96 1.20 -14.09
CA ARG A 128 12.12 2.65 -14.03
C ARG A 128 11.24 3.29 -12.95
N GLU A 129 9.98 2.86 -12.85
CA GLU A 129 9.06 3.33 -11.81
C GLU A 129 9.62 3.04 -10.41
N ARG A 130 10.14 1.83 -10.18
CA ARG A 130 10.75 1.47 -8.89
C ARG A 130 11.94 2.36 -8.53
N GLU A 131 12.83 2.64 -9.48
CA GLU A 131 13.99 3.48 -9.20
C GLU A 131 13.58 4.93 -8.93
N ALA A 132 12.62 5.48 -9.69
CA ALA A 132 12.04 6.80 -9.39
C ALA A 132 11.40 6.83 -7.98
N LEU A 133 10.70 5.77 -7.59
CA LEU A 133 10.12 5.67 -6.25
C LEU A 133 11.19 5.59 -5.15
N LYS A 134 12.29 4.87 -5.39
CA LYS A 134 13.42 4.81 -4.44
C LYS A 134 14.14 6.16 -4.34
N GLU A 135 14.33 6.86 -5.45
CA GLU A 135 14.95 8.19 -5.47
C GLU A 135 14.14 9.18 -4.63
N VAL A 136 12.82 9.18 -4.76
CA VAL A 136 11.95 10.01 -3.89
C VAL A 136 12.03 9.58 -2.42
N ARG A 137 12.26 8.30 -2.12
CA ARG A 137 12.33 7.79 -0.74
C ARG A 137 13.69 8.04 -0.07
N TYR A 138 14.77 7.92 -0.83
CA TYR A 138 16.14 7.84 -0.31
C TYR A 138 17.06 8.94 -0.87
N GLY A 139 16.79 9.46 -2.07
CA GLY A 139 17.58 10.52 -2.72
C GLY A 139 17.40 11.90 -2.11
N THR A 140 16.34 12.13 -1.34
CA THR A 140 16.20 13.35 -0.50
C THR A 140 17.17 13.36 0.69
N SER A 141 17.92 12.29 0.92
CA SER A 141 18.83 12.14 2.06
C SER A 141 20.28 12.55 1.77
N GLU A 142 20.64 12.97 0.55
CA GLU A 142 22.01 13.37 0.16
C GLU A 142 22.23 14.89 0.05
N VAL A 143 21.30 15.72 0.54
CA VAL A 143 21.50 17.19 0.62
C VAL A 143 21.15 17.69 2.02
N VAL A 144 22.01 17.40 2.99
CA VAL A 144 22.23 18.20 4.21
C VAL A 144 23.71 18.18 4.55
#